data_AF-A0A3E4MQ44-F1
#
_entry.id   AF-A0A3E4MQ44-F1
#
_cell.length_a   1.000
_cell.length_b   1.000
_cell.length_c   1.000
_cell.angle_alpha   90.00
_cell.angle_beta   90.00
_cell.angle_gamma   90.00
#
_symmetry.space_group_name_H-M   'P 1'
#
loop_
_entity.id
_entity.type
_entity.pdbx_description
1 polymer ?
#
loop_
_entity_poly.entity_id
_entity_poly.type
_entity_poly.pdbx_seq_one_letter_code
_entity_poly.pdbx_strand_id
1 'polypeptide(L)'
;MGGTETILAQDATADSVKTGFFNAMDYVRQKRYIPAGRAIDPKARGWNSSLSIFAGAGKLGGGAAGPYSKEFGIAFTKDVTSFNSYRLAVEGAVNEQIGRGGVEIAHMFRILDYLRGYKDDLRWDLETVLGIGIYGTKNKVSKERFVAGGIHGGLHVNYHLHNHLDLFLEPRVNLFTDGINGLESQKRYDIGAQAMAGLTYRFTGLNKTSGPSANSGALDNLFYEIYAGIQGDYSARIRKAPIMNGVLEPVGPVMGISMGKWFLPFGIRGTLFAGVHNTLSEKGTEKIKEGYGGVRLEAMVNLNRLFDDRVTAPRLEVNLMGGAEAGFVAHRGATYARKVRPFTGPTLGGQLVYAVNDHIGVFGQARWSKNSYTQNFLHGTSSKRRMQNLSIEMGVQYRRREECITRHQYLFEPYNFVSVGMGANYPMRTGDQQLKAMMKHLGQQFYVGYGRRWSKYSSARGYIEMAHYPYSVSKHVYPFTLGADYLVDLSTLAAAYNPERIFTVEGLAGILYTHHGTAQKDYFGVQAGLKETVRINDQWGVFAEEVLRGYKGAITPGARTLTEKGISLLPYANLGVNLYF
;
A
#
# COMPACT_ATOMS: atom_id res chain seq x y z
N MET A 1 -50.46 -41.13 -55.15
CA MET A 1 -50.42 -39.66 -55.02
C MET A 1 -48.96 -39.31 -54.75
N GLY A 2 -48.13 -38.95 -55.71
CA GLY A 2 -48.31 -38.08 -56.87
C GLY A 2 -47.35 -36.90 -56.67
N GLY A 3 -46.19 -36.93 -57.35
CA GLY A 3 -45.20 -35.85 -57.32
C GLY A 3 -43.73 -36.29 -57.35
N THR A 4 -43.32 -36.99 -58.40
CA THR A 4 -41.93 -37.07 -58.89
C THR A 4 -41.64 -35.85 -59.77
N GLU A 5 -40.45 -35.25 -59.68
CA GLU A 5 -39.60 -34.89 -60.84
C GLU A 5 -38.25 -34.30 -60.36
N THR A 6 -37.16 -35.06 -60.41
CA THR A 6 -36.11 -35.17 -61.46
C THR A 6 -35.21 -33.95 -61.68
N ILE A 7 -33.92 -34.20 -61.42
CA ILE A 7 -32.72 -33.51 -61.92
C ILE A 7 -32.79 -33.37 -63.44
N LEU A 8 -32.35 -32.24 -64.02
CA LEU A 8 -31.65 -32.21 -65.31
C LEU A 8 -30.75 -30.97 -65.43
N ALA A 9 -29.58 -31.22 -66.02
CA ALA A 9 -28.51 -30.29 -66.31
C ALA A 9 -28.64 -29.71 -67.73
N GLN A 10 -27.89 -28.63 -67.94
CA GLN A 10 -27.47 -28.04 -69.23
C GLN A 10 -28.56 -27.42 -70.11
N ASP A 11 -28.52 -26.09 -70.18
CA ASP A 11 -28.57 -25.42 -71.48
C ASP A 11 -27.47 -24.36 -71.54
N ALA A 12 -26.48 -24.65 -72.39
CA ALA A 12 -25.50 -23.70 -72.87
C ALA A 12 -26.02 -23.11 -74.18
N THR A 13 -26.46 -21.86 -74.14
CA THR A 13 -26.60 -21.02 -75.33
C THR A 13 -25.83 -19.73 -75.09
N ALA A 14 -24.77 -19.57 -75.88
CA ALA A 14 -23.93 -18.40 -75.94
C ALA A 14 -24.74 -17.14 -76.25
N ASP A 15 -24.42 -16.01 -75.61
CA ASP A 15 -24.41 -14.75 -76.36
C ASP A 15 -23.61 -13.61 -75.70
N SER A 16 -22.70 -13.07 -76.51
CA SER A 16 -22.02 -11.77 -76.39
C SER A 16 -21.11 -11.52 -75.18
N VAL A 17 -19.81 -11.52 -75.48
CA VAL A 17 -18.79 -10.75 -74.74
C VAL A 17 -19.20 -9.28 -74.77
N LYS A 18 -19.98 -8.83 -73.79
CA LYS A 18 -19.98 -7.42 -73.41
C LYS A 18 -18.69 -7.17 -72.66
N THR A 19 -17.72 -6.61 -73.36
CA THR A 19 -16.62 -5.83 -72.78
C THR A 19 -17.21 -4.69 -71.95
N GLY A 20 -17.67 -5.02 -70.75
CA GLY A 20 -17.93 -4.04 -69.71
C GLY A 20 -16.57 -3.45 -69.36
N PHE A 21 -16.31 -2.24 -69.85
CA PHE A 21 -15.20 -1.43 -69.37
C PHE A 21 -15.24 -1.44 -67.85
N PHE A 22 -14.29 -2.12 -67.21
CA PHE A 22 -14.06 -1.97 -65.78
C PHE A 22 -13.58 -0.54 -65.58
N ASN A 23 -14.49 0.34 -65.16
CA ASN A 23 -14.14 1.69 -64.77
C ASN A 23 -13.42 1.61 -63.42
N ALA A 24 -12.09 1.50 -63.46
CA ALA A 24 -11.25 1.50 -62.26
C ALA A 24 -11.51 2.75 -61.39
N MET A 25 -12.01 3.84 -61.97
CA MET A 25 -12.38 5.05 -61.25
C MET A 25 -13.62 4.87 -60.37
N ASP A 26 -14.58 4.02 -60.76
CA ASP A 26 -15.77 3.73 -59.94
C ASP A 26 -15.43 2.80 -58.77
N TYR A 27 -14.44 1.93 -58.93
CA TYR A 27 -13.89 1.11 -57.84
C TYR A 27 -13.05 1.95 -56.85
N VAL A 28 -12.30 2.94 -57.35
CA VAL A 28 -11.54 3.91 -56.51
C VAL A 28 -12.48 4.87 -55.76
N ARG A 29 -13.68 5.15 -56.30
CA ARG A 29 -14.69 6.05 -55.70
C ARG A 29 -15.66 5.35 -54.76
N GLN A 30 -15.67 4.02 -54.66
CA GLN A 30 -16.34 3.35 -53.55
C GLN A 30 -15.67 3.81 -52.26
N LYS A 31 -16.37 4.64 -51.47
CA LYS A 31 -15.96 4.96 -50.10
C LYS A 31 -15.71 3.63 -49.41
N ARG A 32 -14.45 3.30 -49.16
CA ARG A 32 -14.06 2.11 -48.39
C ARG A 32 -14.89 2.14 -47.12
N TYR A 33 -15.60 1.05 -46.84
CA TYR A 33 -16.39 0.93 -45.62
C TYR A 33 -15.47 1.16 -44.43
N ILE A 34 -15.65 2.29 -43.73
CA ILE A 34 -14.98 2.57 -42.47
C ILE A 34 -15.94 2.09 -41.38
N PRO A 35 -15.57 1.06 -40.60
CA PRO A 35 -16.37 0.60 -39.48
C PRO A 35 -16.69 1.74 -38.50
N ALA A 36 -17.79 1.64 -37.75
CA ALA A 36 -18.09 2.60 -36.70
C ALA A 36 -16.99 2.58 -35.63
N GLY A 37 -16.35 3.73 -35.39
CA GLY A 37 -15.35 3.89 -34.33
C GLY A 37 -15.97 4.29 -33.00
N ARG A 38 -15.15 4.37 -31.95
CA ARG A 38 -15.61 4.79 -30.62
C ARG A 38 -16.28 6.16 -30.67
N ALA A 39 -17.49 6.28 -30.13
CA ALA A 39 -18.16 7.58 -30.01
C ALA A 39 -17.35 8.50 -29.08
N ILE A 40 -17.06 9.72 -29.56
CA ILE A 40 -16.45 10.78 -28.76
C ILE A 40 -17.53 11.79 -28.46
N ASP A 41 -17.89 11.93 -27.19
CA ASP A 41 -18.83 12.95 -26.74
C ASP A 41 -18.06 14.23 -26.39
N PRO A 42 -18.19 15.33 -27.16
CA PRO A 42 -17.49 16.59 -26.88
C PRO A 42 -17.88 17.22 -25.54
N LYS A 43 -19.04 16.86 -24.97
CA LYS A 43 -19.56 17.37 -23.69
C LYS A 43 -19.25 16.44 -22.52
N ALA A 44 -18.60 15.29 -22.76
CA ALA A 44 -18.28 14.35 -21.70
C ALA A 44 -17.39 14.99 -20.62
N ARG A 45 -17.69 14.68 -19.36
CA ARG A 45 -16.86 15.05 -18.22
C ARG A 45 -15.45 14.46 -18.43
N GLY A 46 -14.43 15.30 -18.34
CA GLY A 46 -13.03 14.90 -18.63
C GLY A 46 -12.57 15.16 -20.07
N TRP A 47 -13.46 15.65 -20.94
CA TRP A 47 -13.18 16.09 -22.31
C TRP A 47 -12.44 15.06 -23.16
N ASN A 48 -12.68 13.75 -22.98
CA ASN A 48 -11.97 12.68 -23.72
C ASN A 48 -10.44 12.81 -23.63
N SER A 49 -9.97 13.25 -22.47
CA SER A 49 -8.54 13.37 -22.17
C SER A 49 -8.09 12.25 -21.24
N SER A 50 -6.80 11.97 -21.24
CA SER A 50 -6.17 11.01 -20.34
C SER A 50 -4.78 11.48 -19.92
N LEU A 51 -4.35 11.00 -18.76
CA LEU A 51 -3.04 11.26 -18.18
C LEU A 51 -2.32 9.93 -17.98
N SER A 52 -1.10 9.83 -18.48
CA SER A 52 -0.28 8.62 -18.43
C SER A 52 1.00 8.86 -17.65
N ILE A 53 1.42 7.85 -16.89
CA ILE A 53 2.74 7.77 -16.26
C ILE A 53 3.43 6.51 -16.78
N PHE A 54 4.71 6.61 -17.13
CA PHE A 54 5.41 5.49 -17.74
C PHE A 54 6.88 5.42 -17.35
N ALA A 55 7.42 4.20 -17.45
CA ALA A 55 8.84 3.91 -17.34
C ALA A 55 9.23 2.84 -18.36
N GLY A 56 10.49 2.83 -18.76
CA GLY A 56 10.96 1.96 -19.81
C GLY A 56 12.46 1.80 -19.85
N ALA A 57 12.90 1.06 -20.86
CA ALA A 57 14.30 0.91 -21.19
C ALA A 57 14.52 1.29 -22.65
N GLY A 58 15.61 2.00 -22.90
CA GLY A 58 16.04 2.43 -24.22
C GLY A 58 17.46 1.97 -24.53
N LYS A 59 17.76 1.89 -25.82
CA LYS A 59 19.12 1.72 -26.31
C LYS A 59 19.32 2.54 -27.57
N LEU A 60 20.39 3.32 -27.59
CA LEU A 60 20.85 4.05 -28.77
C LEU A 60 21.81 3.15 -29.57
N GLY A 61 21.65 3.13 -30.89
CA GLY A 61 22.40 2.34 -31.85
C GLY A 61 23.43 3.20 -32.58
N GLY A 62 24.70 2.80 -32.48
CA GLY A 62 25.86 3.47 -33.06
C GLY A 62 27.13 3.07 -32.30
N GLY A 63 27.79 1.97 -32.72
CA GLY A 63 29.00 1.44 -32.06
C GLY A 63 28.73 0.39 -30.96
N ALA A 64 29.69 -0.51 -30.73
CA ALA A 64 29.54 -1.74 -29.95
C ALA A 64 28.93 -1.52 -28.55
N ALA A 65 27.84 -2.25 -28.27
CA ALA A 65 27.26 -2.45 -26.93
C ALA A 65 27.13 -1.19 -26.02
N GLY A 66 26.52 -0.11 -26.51
CA GLY A 66 26.15 1.02 -25.64
C GLY A 66 25.23 0.60 -24.47
N PRO A 67 25.38 1.19 -23.27
CA PRO A 67 24.62 0.81 -22.07
C PRO A 67 23.13 1.16 -22.18
N TYR A 68 22.27 0.40 -21.51
CA TYR A 68 20.82 0.62 -21.50
C TYR A 68 20.46 1.92 -20.76
N SER A 69 19.61 2.77 -21.37
CA SER A 69 19.01 3.92 -20.70
C SER A 69 17.73 3.51 -19.96
N LYS A 70 17.52 4.07 -18.77
CA LYS A 70 16.25 3.99 -18.04
C LYS A 70 15.42 5.21 -18.41
N GLU A 71 14.27 4.99 -19.03
CA GLU A 71 13.34 6.03 -19.49
C GLU A 71 12.20 6.17 -18.47
N PHE A 72 11.70 7.38 -18.28
CA PHE A 72 10.50 7.67 -17.49
C PHE A 72 9.83 8.95 -17.97
N GLY A 73 8.53 9.09 -17.77
CA GLY A 73 7.83 10.29 -18.18
C GLY A 73 6.38 10.35 -17.78
N ILE A 74 5.78 11.49 -18.12
CA ILE A 74 4.34 11.74 -18.00
C ILE A 74 3.82 12.19 -19.36
N ALA A 75 2.61 11.80 -19.71
CA ALA A 75 1.99 12.23 -20.95
C ALA A 75 0.52 12.60 -20.76
N PHE A 76 0.08 13.62 -21.47
CA PHE A 76 -1.32 13.99 -21.59
C PHE A 76 -1.79 13.64 -23.00
N THR A 77 -2.83 12.83 -23.11
CA THR A 77 -3.40 12.41 -24.39
C THR A 77 -4.82 12.92 -24.53
N LYS A 78 -5.12 13.53 -25.68
CA LYS A 78 -6.43 14.04 -26.04
C LYS A 78 -6.98 13.26 -27.22
N ASP A 79 -8.13 12.61 -27.03
CA ASP A 79 -8.86 11.97 -28.12
C ASP A 79 -9.64 13.04 -28.90
N VAL A 80 -9.41 13.15 -30.20
CA VAL A 80 -10.01 14.19 -31.07
C VAL A 80 -11.09 13.61 -31.96
N THR A 81 -10.84 12.43 -32.54
CA THR A 81 -11.82 11.68 -33.34
C THR A 81 -11.82 10.22 -32.90
N SER A 82 -12.81 9.45 -33.34
CA SER A 82 -12.96 8.03 -32.98
C SER A 82 -11.70 7.18 -33.17
N PHE A 83 -10.80 7.59 -34.07
CA PHE A 83 -9.55 6.87 -34.37
C PHE A 83 -8.28 7.67 -34.13
N ASN A 84 -8.36 8.99 -33.86
CA ASN A 84 -7.18 9.85 -33.78
C ASN A 84 -7.09 10.57 -32.44
N SER A 85 -5.91 10.47 -31.84
CA SER A 85 -5.57 11.13 -30.59
C SER A 85 -4.21 11.82 -30.70
N TYR A 86 -4.01 12.87 -29.91
CA TYR A 86 -2.73 13.57 -29.81
C TYR A 86 -2.19 13.48 -28.40
N ARG A 87 -0.92 13.10 -28.28
CA ARG A 87 -0.19 12.94 -27.03
C ARG A 87 0.88 14.02 -26.91
N LEU A 88 0.88 14.74 -25.79
CA LEU A 88 1.99 15.59 -25.36
C LEU A 88 2.69 14.90 -24.20
N ALA A 89 3.97 14.55 -24.35
CA ALA A 89 4.76 13.85 -23.34
C ALA A 89 5.97 14.68 -22.88
N VAL A 90 6.29 14.56 -21.60
CA VAL A 90 7.54 15.03 -21.02
C VAL A 90 8.27 13.81 -20.50
N GLU A 91 9.48 13.58 -21.01
CA GLU A 91 10.26 12.39 -20.72
C GLU A 91 11.67 12.70 -20.25
N GLY A 92 12.24 11.74 -19.50
CA GLY A 92 13.61 11.74 -19.04
C GLY A 92 14.24 10.37 -19.22
N ALA A 93 15.48 10.36 -19.71
CA ALA A 93 16.32 9.18 -19.79
C ALA A 93 17.54 9.34 -18.89
N VAL A 94 17.90 8.28 -18.17
CA VAL A 94 19.15 8.26 -17.42
C VAL A 94 19.93 7.00 -17.75
N ASN A 95 21.17 7.19 -18.15
CA ASN A 95 22.18 6.17 -18.34
C ASN A 95 23.41 6.48 -17.46
N GLU A 96 24.38 5.57 -17.39
CA GLU A 96 25.64 5.74 -16.65
C GLU A 96 26.46 6.94 -17.19
N GLN A 97 26.43 7.17 -18.50
CA GLN A 97 27.23 8.19 -19.17
C GLN A 97 26.44 9.48 -19.50
N ILE A 98 25.13 9.38 -19.69
CA ILE A 98 24.31 10.45 -20.28
C ILE A 98 22.98 10.61 -19.50
N GLY A 99 22.52 11.86 -19.32
CA GLY A 99 21.14 12.16 -18.93
C GLY A 99 20.42 12.93 -20.04
N ARG A 100 19.22 12.52 -20.41
CA ARG A 100 18.37 13.15 -21.44
C ARG A 100 17.08 13.62 -20.81
N GLY A 101 16.57 14.78 -21.24
CA GLY A 101 15.21 15.21 -20.98
C GLY A 101 14.59 15.76 -22.26
N GLY A 102 13.33 15.49 -22.52
CA GLY A 102 12.68 15.88 -23.77
C GLY A 102 11.19 16.16 -23.61
N VAL A 103 10.68 16.88 -24.60
CA VAL A 103 9.24 17.09 -24.81
C VAL A 103 8.89 16.55 -26.18
N GLU A 104 7.82 15.77 -26.23
CA GLU A 104 7.36 15.08 -27.43
C GLU A 104 5.90 15.36 -27.72
N ILE A 105 5.57 15.47 -29.01
CA ILE A 105 4.19 15.48 -29.50
C ILE A 105 4.03 14.31 -30.45
N ALA A 106 3.06 13.44 -30.18
CA ALA A 106 2.78 12.28 -30.99
C ALA A 106 1.32 12.23 -31.44
N HIS A 107 1.10 11.79 -32.68
CA HIS A 107 -0.18 11.38 -33.19
C HIS A 107 -0.35 9.87 -32.95
N MET A 108 -1.49 9.50 -32.37
CA MET A 108 -1.86 8.13 -32.10
C MET A 108 -3.07 7.78 -32.95
N PHE A 109 -3.00 6.63 -33.63
CA PHE A 109 -4.05 6.15 -34.50
C PHE A 109 -4.50 4.74 -34.11
N ARG A 110 -5.78 4.56 -33.81
CA ARG A 110 -6.38 3.29 -33.39
C ARG A 110 -6.61 2.37 -34.58
N ILE A 111 -5.55 1.68 -34.98
CA ILE A 111 -5.55 0.86 -36.18
C ILE A 111 -6.49 -0.35 -36.04
N LEU A 112 -6.61 -0.93 -34.84
CA LEU A 112 -7.49 -2.10 -34.63
C LEU A 112 -8.97 -1.73 -34.78
N ASP A 113 -9.39 -0.64 -34.15
CA ASP A 113 -10.74 -0.08 -34.29
C ASP A 113 -11.06 0.31 -35.74
N TYR A 114 -10.10 0.88 -36.47
CA TYR A 114 -10.28 1.26 -37.86
C TYR A 114 -10.47 0.04 -38.79
N LEU A 115 -9.77 -1.07 -38.51
CA LEU A 115 -9.84 -2.28 -39.33
C LEU A 115 -11.06 -3.17 -39.00
N ARG A 116 -11.45 -3.24 -37.72
CA ARG A 116 -12.46 -4.20 -37.23
C ARG A 116 -13.80 -3.56 -36.83
N GLY A 117 -13.81 -2.26 -36.60
CA GLY A 117 -14.89 -1.59 -35.89
C GLY A 117 -14.73 -1.69 -34.39
N TYR A 118 -15.16 -0.64 -33.72
CA TYR A 118 -15.07 -0.52 -32.27
C TYR A 118 -16.02 -1.50 -31.58
N LYS A 119 -15.53 -2.15 -30.53
CA LYS A 119 -16.31 -3.06 -29.68
C LYS A 119 -16.08 -2.76 -28.21
N ASP A 120 -17.15 -2.50 -27.48
CA ASP A 120 -17.12 -2.17 -26.04
C ASP A 120 -16.65 -3.34 -25.14
N ASP A 121 -16.60 -4.57 -25.66
CA ASP A 121 -16.22 -5.77 -24.90
C ASP A 121 -14.73 -6.12 -25.00
N LEU A 122 -13.96 -5.49 -25.91
CA LEU A 122 -12.54 -5.78 -26.06
C LEU A 122 -11.75 -5.23 -24.87
N ARG A 123 -10.95 -6.10 -24.25
CA ARG A 123 -10.07 -5.73 -23.13
C ARG A 123 -8.77 -5.07 -23.56
N TRP A 124 -8.47 -5.03 -24.85
CA TRP A 124 -7.24 -4.45 -25.36
C TRP A 124 -7.48 -3.74 -26.69
N ASP A 125 -6.62 -2.79 -27.00
CA ASP A 125 -6.59 -2.05 -28.25
C ASP A 125 -5.14 -1.91 -28.72
N LEU A 126 -4.95 -1.74 -30.03
CA LEU A 126 -3.68 -1.50 -30.67
C LEU A 126 -3.74 -0.18 -31.43
N GLU A 127 -2.85 0.73 -31.04
CA GLU A 127 -2.67 2.03 -31.66
C GLU A 127 -1.28 2.12 -32.29
N THR A 128 -1.16 2.83 -33.41
CA THR A 128 0.15 3.24 -33.95
C THR A 128 0.50 4.61 -33.40
N VAL A 129 1.76 4.83 -33.05
CA VAL A 129 2.26 6.12 -32.55
C VAL A 129 3.29 6.66 -33.53
N LEU A 130 3.12 7.92 -33.95
CA LEU A 130 4.09 8.65 -34.76
C LEU A 130 4.25 10.04 -34.15
N GLY A 131 5.47 10.39 -33.75
CA GLY A 131 5.71 11.64 -33.04
C GLY A 131 7.04 12.29 -33.36
N ILE A 132 7.13 13.54 -32.95
CA ILE A 132 8.31 14.39 -33.04
C ILE A 132 8.64 14.90 -31.64
N GLY A 133 9.93 15.10 -31.36
CA GLY A 133 10.37 15.56 -30.05
C GLY A 133 11.65 16.36 -30.12
N ILE A 134 11.86 17.16 -29.08
CA ILE A 134 13.09 17.91 -28.84
C ILE A 134 13.69 17.39 -27.54
N TYR A 135 14.97 17.03 -27.58
CA TYR A 135 15.67 16.39 -26.48
C TYR A 135 16.92 17.19 -26.14
N GLY A 136 17.04 17.56 -24.87
CA GLY A 136 18.28 18.06 -24.28
C GLY A 136 19.06 16.90 -23.67
N THR A 137 20.29 16.71 -24.14
CA THR A 137 21.20 15.69 -23.63
C THR A 137 22.35 16.35 -22.88
N LYS A 138 22.68 15.82 -21.71
CA LYS A 138 23.85 16.21 -20.93
C LYS A 138 24.78 15.01 -20.76
N ASN A 139 25.99 15.14 -21.27
CA ASN A 139 27.05 14.17 -21.01
C ASN A 139 27.55 14.36 -19.56
N LYS A 140 27.57 13.28 -18.77
CA LYS A 140 27.98 13.35 -17.36
C LYS A 140 29.50 13.42 -17.19
N VAL A 141 30.27 13.02 -18.21
CA VAL A 141 31.73 13.00 -18.23
C VAL A 141 32.29 14.31 -18.79
N SER A 142 31.85 14.75 -19.97
CA SER A 142 32.36 16.00 -20.60
C SER A 142 31.62 17.27 -20.14
N LYS A 143 30.48 17.15 -19.44
CA LYS A 143 29.57 18.25 -19.05
C LYS A 143 28.96 19.04 -20.22
N GLU A 144 29.23 18.66 -21.46
CA GLU A 144 28.66 19.30 -22.64
C GLU A 144 27.15 19.01 -22.75
N ARG A 145 26.44 19.98 -23.33
CA ARG A 145 24.99 19.93 -23.55
C ARG A 145 24.73 19.95 -25.04
N PHE A 146 23.92 19.00 -25.48
CA PHE A 146 23.49 18.90 -26.87
C PHE A 146 21.97 19.01 -26.91
N VAL A 147 21.46 19.63 -27.97
CA VAL A 147 20.03 19.65 -28.26
C VAL A 147 19.84 18.93 -29.58
N ALA A 148 18.93 17.97 -29.60
CA ALA A 148 18.62 17.20 -30.79
C ALA A 148 17.12 17.16 -31.02
N GLY A 149 16.74 17.21 -32.29
CA GLY A 149 15.41 16.83 -32.73
C GLY A 149 15.35 15.32 -32.94
N GLY A 150 14.18 14.73 -32.78
CA GLY A 150 13.97 13.35 -33.16
C GLY A 150 12.55 13.07 -33.61
N ILE A 151 12.42 12.07 -34.47
CA ILE A 151 11.14 11.48 -34.84
C ILE A 151 11.07 10.08 -34.24
N HIS A 152 9.88 9.66 -33.84
CA HIS A 152 9.69 8.31 -33.31
C HIS A 152 8.42 7.67 -33.87
N GLY A 153 8.48 6.36 -33.99
CA GLY A 153 7.39 5.53 -34.48
C GLY A 153 7.31 4.23 -33.71
N GLY A 154 6.10 3.81 -33.33
CA GLY A 154 5.92 2.62 -32.51
C GLY A 154 4.50 2.08 -32.53
N LEU A 155 4.32 1.01 -31.77
CA LEU A 155 3.02 0.40 -31.50
C LEU A 155 2.70 0.63 -30.03
N HIS A 156 1.48 1.04 -29.73
CA HIS A 156 0.98 1.27 -28.39
C HIS A 156 -0.16 0.30 -28.12
N VAL A 157 0.12 -0.71 -27.31
CA VAL A 157 -0.84 -1.74 -26.91
C VAL A 157 -1.48 -1.28 -25.61
N ASN A 158 -2.77 -1.02 -25.63
CA ASN A 158 -3.56 -0.68 -24.46
C ASN A 158 -4.29 -1.93 -23.94
N TYR A 159 -4.31 -2.12 -22.62
CA TYR A 159 -5.11 -3.13 -21.93
C TYR A 159 -6.01 -2.43 -20.90
N HIS A 160 -7.32 -2.51 -21.11
CA HIS A 160 -8.35 -1.85 -20.33
C HIS A 160 -8.62 -2.56 -19.01
N LEU A 161 -7.98 -2.09 -17.93
CA LEU A 161 -8.13 -2.63 -16.57
C LEU A 161 -9.48 -2.27 -15.95
N HIS A 162 -9.93 -1.03 -16.12
CA HIS A 162 -11.20 -0.51 -15.60
C HIS A 162 -11.77 0.57 -16.51
N ASN A 163 -12.98 1.09 -16.25
CA ASN A 163 -13.59 2.13 -17.09
C ASN A 163 -12.71 3.37 -17.27
N HIS A 164 -11.86 3.67 -16.29
CA HIS A 164 -10.98 4.84 -16.27
C HIS A 164 -9.49 4.51 -16.25
N LEU A 165 -9.09 3.23 -16.23
CA LEU A 165 -7.69 2.85 -16.02
C LEU A 165 -7.26 1.83 -17.06
N ASP A 166 -6.13 2.11 -17.71
CA ASP A 166 -5.48 1.18 -18.63
C ASP A 166 -4.02 0.98 -18.27
N LEU A 167 -3.54 -0.21 -18.62
CA LEU A 167 -2.12 -0.52 -18.71
C LEU A 167 -1.73 -0.42 -20.18
N PHE A 168 -0.57 0.17 -20.50
CA PHE A 168 -0.07 0.15 -21.86
C PHE A 168 1.37 -0.36 -21.95
N LEU A 169 1.70 -0.88 -23.13
CA LEU A 169 3.05 -1.25 -23.54
C LEU A 169 3.32 -0.64 -24.91
N GLU A 170 4.42 0.10 -25.03
CA GLU A 170 4.82 0.78 -26.26
C GLU A 170 6.28 0.45 -26.63
N PRO A 171 6.51 -0.53 -27.52
CA PRO A 171 7.75 -0.63 -28.28
C PRO A 171 7.79 0.46 -29.37
N ARG A 172 8.88 1.22 -29.42
CA ARG A 172 9.11 2.27 -30.42
C ARG A 172 10.54 2.35 -30.91
N VAL A 173 10.71 2.84 -32.12
CA VAL A 173 11.99 3.20 -32.73
C VAL A 173 12.05 4.71 -32.88
N ASN A 174 13.22 5.28 -32.62
CA ASN A 174 13.49 6.70 -32.64
C ASN A 174 14.64 6.96 -33.61
N LEU A 175 14.53 8.04 -34.38
CA LEU A 175 15.59 8.56 -35.22
C LEU A 175 15.89 9.98 -34.73
N PHE A 176 17.12 10.22 -34.32
CA PHE A 176 17.56 11.50 -33.79
C PHE A 176 18.54 12.19 -34.73
N THR A 177 18.53 13.52 -34.73
CA THR A 177 19.58 14.32 -35.36
C THR A 177 20.91 14.09 -34.65
N ASP A 178 22.02 14.19 -35.39
CA ASP A 178 23.39 13.97 -34.89
C ASP A 178 23.69 14.70 -33.57
N GLY A 179 24.56 14.12 -32.74
CA GLY A 179 25.00 14.70 -31.47
C GLY A 179 24.22 14.27 -30.22
N ILE A 180 23.25 13.33 -30.31
CA ILE A 180 22.59 12.78 -29.11
C ILE A 180 23.57 11.98 -28.24
N ASN A 181 24.54 11.31 -28.85
CA ASN A 181 25.50 10.46 -28.16
C ASN A 181 26.77 11.21 -27.68
N GLY A 182 26.93 12.50 -28.04
CA GLY A 182 28.16 13.27 -27.79
C GLY A 182 29.39 12.78 -28.56
N LEU A 183 29.19 12.02 -29.65
CA LEU A 183 30.19 11.54 -30.59
C LEU A 183 29.72 11.87 -32.01
N GLU A 184 30.61 12.38 -32.87
CA GLU A 184 30.32 12.56 -34.30
C GLU A 184 30.17 11.19 -34.97
N SER A 185 28.96 10.88 -35.44
CA SER A 185 28.70 9.67 -36.22
C SER A 185 28.96 9.95 -37.70
N GLN A 186 29.60 9.02 -38.43
CA GLN A 186 29.77 9.16 -39.89
C GLN A 186 28.43 9.20 -40.64
N LYS A 187 27.34 8.78 -39.99
CA LYS A 187 25.97 8.98 -40.46
C LYS A 187 25.37 10.12 -39.62
N ARG A 188 24.89 11.18 -40.27
CA ARG A 188 24.29 12.40 -39.64
C ARG A 188 23.00 12.16 -38.83
N TYR A 189 22.76 10.93 -38.36
CA TYR A 189 21.59 10.52 -37.59
C TYR A 189 21.91 9.34 -36.65
N ASP A 190 21.28 9.33 -35.47
CA ASP A 190 21.35 8.25 -34.49
C ASP A 190 20.01 7.48 -34.44
N ILE A 191 20.04 6.15 -34.42
CA ILE A 191 18.82 5.31 -34.29
C ILE A 191 18.73 4.78 -32.86
N GLY A 192 17.56 4.81 -32.23
CA GLY A 192 17.36 4.22 -30.89
C GLY A 192 16.10 3.37 -30.81
N ALA A 193 16.18 2.23 -30.13
CA ALA A 193 15.03 1.40 -29.79
C ALA A 193 14.63 1.63 -28.33
N GLN A 194 13.34 1.73 -28.05
CA GLN A 194 12.81 1.90 -26.70
C GLN A 194 11.60 1.01 -26.49
N ALA A 195 11.42 0.52 -25.27
CA ALA A 195 10.20 -0.13 -24.83
C ALA A 195 9.77 0.51 -23.51
N MET A 196 8.54 1.03 -23.46
CA MET A 196 7.97 1.63 -22.26
C MET A 196 6.68 0.93 -21.87
N ALA A 197 6.42 0.85 -20.57
CA ALA A 197 5.13 0.42 -20.05
C ALA A 197 4.64 1.46 -19.04
N GLY A 198 3.33 1.63 -18.96
CA GLY A 198 2.76 2.67 -18.11
C GLY A 198 1.29 2.47 -17.80
N LEU A 199 0.80 3.32 -16.91
CA LEU A 199 -0.62 3.39 -16.55
C LEU A 199 -1.21 4.65 -17.14
N THR A 200 -2.41 4.54 -17.70
CA THR A 200 -3.18 5.65 -18.25
C THR A 200 -4.48 5.79 -17.48
N TYR A 201 -4.72 6.97 -16.92
CA TYR A 201 -6.01 7.33 -16.33
C TYR A 201 -6.82 8.16 -17.33
N ARG A 202 -7.98 7.64 -17.77
CA ARG A 202 -8.92 8.36 -18.65
C ARG A 202 -9.89 9.17 -17.82
N PHE A 203 -9.98 10.47 -18.09
CA PHE A 203 -10.94 11.32 -17.41
C PHE A 203 -12.38 11.09 -17.90
N THR A 204 -12.53 10.60 -19.13
CA THR A 204 -13.80 10.12 -19.69
C THR A 204 -13.77 8.60 -19.74
N GLY A 205 -14.67 7.97 -18.98
CA GLY A 205 -14.69 6.52 -18.83
C GLY A 205 -15.20 5.81 -20.08
N LEU A 206 -14.73 4.57 -20.30
CA LEU A 206 -15.31 3.66 -21.28
C LEU A 206 -16.60 3.07 -20.71
N ASN A 207 -17.67 3.03 -21.52
CA ASN A 207 -18.93 2.39 -21.16
C ASN A 207 -18.80 0.86 -21.26
N LYS A 208 -18.04 0.24 -20.36
CA LYS A 208 -18.19 -1.20 -20.15
C LYS A 208 -19.50 -1.44 -19.41
N THR A 209 -20.30 -2.41 -19.86
CA THR A 209 -21.44 -2.97 -19.11
C THR A 209 -20.94 -3.30 -17.71
N SER A 210 -21.32 -2.45 -16.77
CA SER A 210 -20.65 -2.32 -15.49
C SER A 210 -20.92 -3.58 -14.67
N GLY A 211 -19.86 -4.25 -14.21
CA GLY A 211 -19.97 -5.11 -13.05
C GLY A 211 -20.49 -4.29 -11.85
N PRO A 212 -21.05 -4.95 -10.82
CA PRO A 212 -21.67 -4.28 -9.68
C PRO A 212 -20.80 -3.15 -9.12
N SER A 213 -21.44 -2.00 -8.92
CA SER A 213 -20.86 -0.79 -8.33
C SER A 213 -20.33 -1.09 -6.93
N ALA A 214 -19.02 -1.31 -6.80
CA ALA A 214 -18.47 -1.56 -5.47
C ALA A 214 -18.41 -0.30 -4.62
N ASN A 215 -18.85 -0.46 -3.37
CA ASN A 215 -18.96 0.55 -2.30
C ASN A 215 -20.18 1.47 -2.36
N SER A 216 -21.39 0.92 -2.34
CA SER A 216 -22.60 1.73 -2.11
C SER A 216 -22.66 2.31 -0.67
N GLY A 217 -21.99 1.69 0.30
CA GLY A 217 -21.90 2.13 1.69
C GLY A 217 -20.51 2.64 2.11
N ALA A 218 -20.48 3.68 2.95
CA ALA A 218 -19.24 4.27 3.49
C ALA A 218 -18.35 3.27 4.26
N LEU A 219 -18.91 2.19 4.78
CA LEU A 219 -18.21 1.14 5.54
C LEU A 219 -17.93 -0.14 4.73
N ASP A 220 -18.33 -0.20 3.46
CA ASP A 220 -18.11 -1.40 2.64
C ASP A 220 -16.60 -1.62 2.39
N ASN A 221 -16.19 -2.90 2.36
CA ASN A 221 -14.80 -3.31 2.20
C ASN A 221 -13.80 -2.73 3.24
N LEU A 222 -14.30 -2.31 4.42
CA LEU A 222 -13.45 -2.08 5.58
C LEU A 222 -12.93 -3.44 6.09
N PHE A 223 -11.67 -3.48 6.47
CA PHE A 223 -11.02 -4.67 7.00
C PHE A 223 -10.09 -4.35 8.16
N TYR A 224 -9.92 -5.33 9.04
CA TYR A 224 -9.01 -5.35 10.16
C TYR A 224 -8.09 -6.55 10.03
N GLU A 225 -6.83 -6.40 10.42
CA GLU A 225 -5.87 -7.50 10.39
C GLU A 225 -5.11 -7.55 11.70
N ILE A 226 -4.89 -8.75 12.20
CA ILE A 226 -3.96 -9.02 13.30
C ILE A 226 -2.97 -10.04 12.77
N TYR A 227 -1.68 -9.78 12.95
CA TYR A 227 -0.62 -10.68 12.47
C TYR A 227 0.54 -10.79 13.45
N ALA A 228 1.23 -11.92 13.32
CA ALA A 228 2.52 -12.16 13.92
C ALA A 228 3.47 -12.76 12.88
N GLY A 229 4.77 -12.61 13.08
CA GLY A 229 5.76 -13.07 12.12
C GLY A 229 7.18 -12.85 12.59
N ILE A 230 8.08 -12.86 11.63
CA ILE A 230 9.49 -12.60 11.83
C ILE A 230 9.96 -11.45 10.95
N GLN A 231 10.86 -10.62 11.48
CA GLN A 231 11.51 -9.54 10.75
C GLN A 231 12.99 -9.49 11.11
N GLY A 232 13.85 -9.30 10.11
CA GLY A 232 15.29 -9.12 10.31
C GLY A 232 15.85 -7.93 9.52
N ASP A 233 16.89 -7.29 10.06
CA ASP A 233 17.67 -6.25 9.37
C ASP A 233 18.83 -6.89 8.60
N TYR A 234 18.83 -6.69 7.28
CA TYR A 234 19.84 -7.19 6.34
C TYR A 234 20.67 -6.05 5.74
N SER A 235 20.84 -4.95 6.47
CA SER A 235 21.73 -3.86 6.08
C SER A 235 23.16 -4.34 5.82
N ALA A 236 23.90 -3.63 4.97
CA ALA A 236 25.25 -4.03 4.54
C ALA A 236 26.23 -4.24 5.72
N ARG A 237 26.03 -3.55 6.85
CA ARG A 237 26.82 -3.73 8.07
C ARG A 237 26.57 -5.10 8.71
N ILE A 238 25.32 -5.56 8.71
CA ILE A 238 24.91 -6.83 9.32
C ILE A 238 25.38 -7.99 8.43
N ARG A 239 25.11 -7.91 7.12
CA ARG A 239 25.50 -8.97 6.17
C ARG A 239 27.01 -9.23 6.08
N LYS A 240 27.85 -8.24 6.39
CA LYS A 240 29.31 -8.37 6.33
C LYS A 240 29.94 -8.89 7.63
N ALA A 241 29.16 -9.01 8.71
CA ALA A 241 29.71 -9.46 9.99
C ALA A 241 29.69 -10.99 10.08
N PRO A 242 30.82 -11.65 10.43
CA PRO A 242 30.91 -13.11 10.52
C PRO A 242 29.88 -13.74 11.47
N ILE A 243 29.52 -13.02 12.53
CA ILE A 243 28.58 -13.47 13.58
C ILE A 243 27.11 -13.34 13.14
N MET A 244 26.82 -12.66 12.01
CA MET A 244 25.47 -12.42 11.49
C MET A 244 25.32 -12.92 10.03
N ASN A 245 26.14 -13.90 9.65
CA ASN A 245 26.24 -14.42 8.29
C ASN A 245 25.07 -15.35 7.91
N GLY A 246 24.32 -15.87 8.89
CA GLY A 246 23.17 -16.73 8.64
C GLY A 246 21.89 -15.95 8.31
N VAL A 247 21.10 -16.49 7.38
CA VAL A 247 19.84 -15.86 6.92
C VAL A 247 18.86 -15.61 8.07
N LEU A 248 18.80 -16.48 9.07
CA LEU A 248 17.88 -16.34 10.20
C LEU A 248 18.50 -15.64 11.42
N GLU A 249 19.78 -15.30 11.39
CA GLU A 249 20.44 -14.69 12.56
C GLU A 249 19.94 -13.28 12.93
N PRO A 250 19.64 -12.37 11.97
CA PRO A 250 19.12 -11.05 12.28
C PRO A 250 17.62 -11.05 12.64
N VAL A 251 16.91 -12.17 12.44
CA VAL A 251 15.45 -12.18 12.59
C VAL A 251 15.03 -12.19 14.06
N GLY A 252 13.89 -11.58 14.33
CA GLY A 252 13.16 -11.80 15.56
C GLY A 252 11.66 -11.53 15.38
N PRO A 253 10.87 -11.72 16.44
CA PRO A 253 9.42 -11.68 16.34
C PRO A 253 8.92 -10.26 16.05
N VAL A 254 7.88 -10.18 15.22
CA VAL A 254 7.12 -8.95 14.96
C VAL A 254 5.63 -9.27 15.05
N MET A 255 4.86 -8.33 15.53
CA MET A 255 3.40 -8.38 15.53
C MET A 255 2.84 -7.03 15.13
N GLY A 256 1.61 -7.03 14.62
CA GLY A 256 0.94 -5.79 14.29
C GLY A 256 -0.54 -5.95 14.09
N ILE A 257 -1.20 -4.80 14.15
CA ILE A 257 -2.65 -4.66 14.02
C ILE A 257 -2.90 -3.58 12.99
N SER A 258 -3.73 -3.90 12.00
CA SER A 258 -4.01 -3.02 10.87
C SER A 258 -5.50 -2.78 10.71
N MET A 259 -5.82 -1.60 10.20
CA MET A 259 -7.15 -1.24 9.72
C MET A 259 -7.00 -0.65 8.31
N GLY A 260 -7.84 -1.09 7.39
CA GLY A 260 -7.82 -0.58 6.04
C GLY A 260 -9.18 -0.60 5.37
N LYS A 261 -9.26 0.08 4.22
CA LYS A 261 -10.46 0.13 3.39
C LYS A 261 -10.09 -0.02 1.93
N TRP A 262 -10.85 -0.83 1.20
CA TRP A 262 -10.77 -0.90 -0.26
C TRP A 262 -11.74 0.07 -0.93
N PHE A 263 -11.26 0.75 -1.95
CA PHE A 263 -12.04 1.67 -2.79
C PHE A 263 -12.23 1.14 -4.22
N LEU A 264 -11.92 -0.14 -4.49
CA LEU A 264 -11.65 -0.75 -5.82
C LEU A 264 -10.32 -0.31 -6.43
N PRO A 265 -9.72 -1.14 -7.31
CA PRO A 265 -8.82 -2.21 -6.86
C PRO A 265 -7.75 -1.71 -5.86
N PHE A 266 -7.64 -0.41 -5.66
CA PHE A 266 -6.90 0.31 -4.65
C PHE A 266 -7.53 0.21 -3.25
N GLY A 267 -6.66 0.23 -2.25
CA GLY A 267 -7.03 0.34 -0.85
C GLY A 267 -6.01 1.15 -0.07
N ILE A 268 -6.36 1.52 1.16
CA ILE A 268 -5.44 2.14 2.11
C ILE A 268 -5.45 1.33 3.40
N ARG A 269 -4.28 1.18 4.03
CA ARG A 269 -4.12 0.45 5.29
C ARG A 269 -3.21 1.22 6.24
N GLY A 270 -3.72 1.51 7.43
CA GLY A 270 -2.95 1.96 8.58
C GLY A 270 -2.60 0.78 9.48
N THR A 271 -1.38 0.74 10.01
CA THR A 271 -0.89 -0.37 10.85
C THR A 271 -0.11 0.15 12.04
N LEU A 272 -0.38 -0.41 13.22
CA LEU A 272 0.48 -0.33 14.39
C LEU A 272 1.31 -1.61 14.46
N PHE A 273 2.62 -1.51 14.66
CA PHE A 273 3.50 -2.68 14.72
C PHE A 273 4.55 -2.55 15.81
N ALA A 274 4.97 -3.68 16.35
CA ALA A 274 6.06 -3.78 17.32
C ALA A 274 6.81 -5.11 17.12
N GLY A 275 8.11 -5.09 17.39
CA GLY A 275 8.94 -6.29 17.24
C GLY A 275 10.28 -6.16 17.94
N VAL A 276 11.03 -7.26 17.88
CA VAL A 276 12.40 -7.35 18.37
C VAL A 276 13.24 -7.96 17.25
N HIS A 277 14.36 -7.35 16.89
CA HIS A 277 15.32 -7.93 15.95
C HIS A 277 16.69 -8.12 16.62
N ASN A 278 17.50 -9.01 16.07
CA ASN A 278 18.90 -9.15 16.47
C ASN A 278 19.76 -8.23 15.59
N THR A 279 20.70 -7.51 16.20
CA THR A 279 21.68 -6.69 15.48
C THR A 279 23.06 -6.81 16.13
N LEU A 280 24.05 -6.12 15.56
CA LEU A 280 25.43 -6.14 16.02
C LEU A 280 25.69 -5.11 17.10
N SER A 281 26.45 -5.53 18.11
CA SER A 281 27.12 -4.63 19.04
C SER A 281 28.04 -3.65 18.30
N GLU A 282 28.37 -2.53 18.94
CA GLU A 282 29.16 -1.46 18.32
C GLU A 282 30.57 -1.90 17.93
N LYS A 283 31.17 -2.78 18.74
CA LYS A 283 32.46 -3.43 18.47
C LYS A 283 32.39 -4.55 17.42
N GLY A 284 31.19 -4.91 16.95
CA GLY A 284 30.97 -5.97 15.94
C GLY A 284 31.18 -7.40 16.45
N THR A 285 31.48 -7.57 17.74
CA THR A 285 31.88 -8.85 18.36
C THR A 285 30.73 -9.63 18.98
N GLU A 286 29.55 -9.04 19.17
CA GLU A 286 28.44 -9.66 19.91
C GLU A 286 27.07 -9.36 19.27
N LYS A 287 26.12 -10.28 19.47
CA LYS A 287 24.72 -10.13 19.08
C LYS A 287 23.94 -9.41 20.19
N ILE A 288 23.20 -8.38 19.82
CA ILE A 288 22.31 -7.64 20.72
C ILE A 288 20.88 -7.65 20.19
N LYS A 289 19.89 -7.65 21.09
CA LYS A 289 18.47 -7.54 20.73
C LYS A 289 18.03 -6.10 20.77
N GLU A 290 17.30 -5.62 19.78
CA GLU A 290 16.73 -4.28 19.77
C GLU A 290 15.22 -4.36 19.59
N GLY A 291 14.48 -3.68 20.47
CA GLY A 291 13.04 -3.53 20.33
C GLY A 291 12.72 -2.35 19.43
N TYR A 292 11.74 -2.48 18.56
CA TYR A 292 11.25 -1.38 17.74
C TYR A 292 9.73 -1.44 17.62
N GLY A 293 9.13 -0.31 17.32
CA GLY A 293 7.69 -0.24 17.05
C GLY A 293 7.32 1.10 16.44
N GLY A 294 6.17 1.15 15.80
CA GLY A 294 5.75 2.34 15.08
C GLY A 294 4.41 2.20 14.39
N VAL A 295 4.17 3.17 13.52
CA VAL A 295 2.99 3.25 12.66
C VAL A 295 3.42 3.14 11.20
N ARG A 296 2.54 2.57 10.39
CA ARG A 296 2.75 2.40 8.95
C ARG A 296 1.47 2.75 8.20
N LEU A 297 1.62 3.45 7.08
CA LEU A 297 0.54 3.79 6.17
C LEU A 297 0.90 3.28 4.77
N GLU A 298 0.06 2.39 4.24
CA GLU A 298 0.28 1.71 2.97
C GLU A 298 -0.91 1.94 2.02
N ALA A 299 -0.62 2.26 0.77
CA ALA A 299 -1.54 2.08 -0.34
C ALA A 299 -1.46 0.62 -0.79
N MET A 300 -2.60 0.04 -1.17
CA MET A 300 -2.72 -1.35 -1.58
C MET A 300 -3.34 -1.43 -2.96
N VAL A 301 -3.01 -2.47 -3.72
CA VAL A 301 -3.60 -2.79 -5.02
C VAL A 301 -3.95 -4.27 -5.04
N ASN A 302 -5.23 -4.59 -5.22
CA ASN A 302 -5.71 -5.94 -5.40
C ASN A 302 -5.55 -6.34 -6.88
N LEU A 303 -4.63 -7.24 -7.17
CA LEU A 303 -4.30 -7.64 -8.53
C LEU A 303 -5.43 -8.42 -9.20
N ASN A 304 -6.20 -9.21 -8.45
CA ASN A 304 -7.35 -9.93 -9.02
C ASN A 304 -8.35 -8.95 -9.63
N ARG A 305 -8.73 -7.92 -8.87
CA ARG A 305 -9.66 -6.86 -9.30
C ARG A 305 -9.05 -5.88 -10.29
N LEU A 306 -7.72 -5.73 -10.29
CA LEU A 306 -7.02 -4.89 -11.25
C LEU A 306 -7.07 -5.48 -12.66
N PHE A 307 -6.85 -6.79 -12.80
CA PHE A 307 -6.81 -7.46 -14.11
C PHE A 307 -8.18 -8.00 -14.56
N ASP A 308 -9.09 -8.26 -13.62
CA ASP A 308 -10.46 -8.67 -13.91
C ASP A 308 -11.46 -7.95 -12.99
N ASP A 309 -12.11 -6.93 -13.55
CA ASP A 309 -13.11 -6.10 -12.87
C ASP A 309 -14.42 -6.84 -12.54
N ARG A 310 -14.64 -8.03 -13.10
CA ARG A 310 -15.80 -8.88 -12.81
C ARG A 310 -15.65 -9.66 -11.49
N VAL A 311 -14.42 -9.80 -10.99
CA VAL A 311 -14.12 -10.61 -9.81
C VAL A 311 -14.35 -9.78 -8.54
N THR A 312 -15.52 -9.93 -7.94
CA THR A 312 -15.92 -9.15 -6.75
C THR A 312 -15.40 -9.77 -5.45
N ALA A 313 -15.53 -11.08 -5.24
CA ALA A 313 -15.16 -11.74 -3.98
C ALA A 313 -14.30 -13.01 -4.21
N PRO A 314 -13.06 -12.88 -4.72
CA PRO A 314 -12.22 -14.04 -4.95
C PRO A 314 -11.89 -14.74 -3.62
N ARG A 315 -11.85 -16.08 -3.64
CA ARG A 315 -11.40 -16.88 -2.49
C ARG A 315 -9.92 -16.64 -2.17
N LEU A 316 -9.09 -16.38 -3.18
CA LEU A 316 -7.68 -16.02 -3.02
C LEU A 316 -7.43 -14.63 -3.61
N GLU A 317 -7.06 -13.68 -2.77
CA GLU A 317 -6.65 -12.32 -3.16
C GLU A 317 -5.14 -12.19 -3.16
N VAL A 318 -4.62 -11.59 -4.22
CA VAL A 318 -3.22 -11.20 -4.36
C VAL A 318 -3.14 -9.69 -4.32
N ASN A 319 -2.52 -9.17 -3.26
CA ASN A 319 -2.43 -7.75 -2.99
C ASN A 319 -0.98 -7.29 -3.04
N LEU A 320 -0.71 -6.18 -3.71
CA LEU A 320 0.54 -5.42 -3.57
C LEU A 320 0.32 -4.28 -2.58
N MET A 321 1.33 -3.95 -1.79
CA MET A 321 1.29 -2.86 -0.82
C MET A 321 2.55 -2.01 -0.92
N GLY A 322 2.40 -0.70 -0.72
CA GLY A 322 3.51 0.24 -0.68
C GLY A 322 3.17 1.52 0.05
N GLY A 323 4.14 2.08 0.77
CA GLY A 323 3.90 3.29 1.56
C GLY A 323 5.08 3.72 2.41
N ALA A 324 4.80 4.25 3.59
CA ALA A 324 5.79 4.76 4.52
C ALA A 324 5.53 4.30 5.95
N GLU A 325 6.60 4.14 6.73
CA GLU A 325 6.55 3.84 8.15
C GLU A 325 7.37 4.85 8.96
N ALA A 326 6.91 5.09 10.18
CA ALA A 326 7.56 5.94 11.17
C ALA A 326 7.45 5.28 12.54
N GLY A 327 8.53 5.28 13.31
CA GLY A 327 8.54 4.60 14.59
C GLY A 327 9.76 4.92 15.41
N PHE A 328 9.98 4.12 16.46
CA PHE A 328 11.10 4.24 17.37
C PHE A 328 11.83 2.91 17.48
N VAL A 329 13.15 2.95 17.48
CA VAL A 329 14.03 1.80 17.78
C VAL A 329 14.77 2.05 19.08
N ALA A 330 14.82 1.04 19.95
CA ALA A 330 15.52 1.04 21.21
C ALA A 330 16.86 0.27 21.08
N HIS A 331 17.96 1.01 21.00
CA HIS A 331 19.31 0.45 20.88
C HIS A 331 19.84 -0.08 22.22
N ARG A 332 20.54 -1.22 22.17
CA ARG A 332 21.25 -1.80 23.32
C ARG A 332 22.76 -1.65 23.16
N GLY A 333 23.35 -0.63 23.78
CA GLY A 333 24.81 -0.41 23.81
C GLY A 333 25.20 0.71 24.79
N ALA A 334 26.35 0.57 25.45
CA ALA A 334 26.82 1.49 26.50
C ALA A 334 27.35 2.84 25.97
N THR A 335 27.63 2.93 24.68
CA THR A 335 28.31 4.04 24.01
C THR A 335 27.36 5.09 23.40
N TYR A 336 26.04 4.86 23.49
CA TYR A 336 25.01 5.71 22.88
C TYR A 336 24.50 6.80 23.82
N ALA A 337 24.54 8.07 23.38
CA ALA A 337 24.07 9.21 24.16
C ALA A 337 22.53 9.25 24.33
N ARG A 338 21.76 8.73 23.36
CA ARG A 338 20.33 8.42 23.54
C ARG A 338 20.04 7.02 22.99
N LYS A 339 19.36 6.20 23.81
CA LYS A 339 19.09 4.78 23.55
C LYS A 339 17.80 4.50 22.76
N VAL A 340 17.02 5.53 22.41
CA VAL A 340 15.80 5.41 21.58
C VAL A 340 15.90 6.43 20.46
N ARG A 341 15.65 6.00 19.22
CA ARG A 341 15.76 6.83 18.03
C ARG A 341 14.50 6.73 17.18
N PRO A 342 13.95 7.87 16.73
CA PRO A 342 12.93 7.84 15.71
C PRO A 342 13.54 7.36 14.39
N PHE A 343 12.81 6.53 13.66
CA PHE A 343 13.13 6.12 12.31
C PHE A 343 11.97 6.45 11.39
N THR A 344 12.28 6.69 10.11
CA THR A 344 11.29 6.77 9.04
C THR A 344 11.82 6.08 7.79
N GLY A 345 10.92 5.53 6.97
CA GLY A 345 11.34 4.83 5.76
C GLY A 345 10.19 4.44 4.84
N PRO A 346 10.47 4.23 3.54
CA PRO A 346 9.50 3.60 2.65
C PRO A 346 9.35 2.12 2.96
N THR A 347 8.20 1.57 2.60
CA THR A 347 7.89 0.15 2.68
C THR A 347 7.21 -0.34 1.40
N LEU A 348 7.48 -1.59 1.03
CA LEU A 348 6.88 -2.30 -0.09
C LEU A 348 6.64 -3.76 0.31
N GLY A 349 5.57 -4.37 -0.17
CA GLY A 349 5.29 -5.77 0.14
C GLY A 349 4.25 -6.40 -0.77
N GLY A 350 4.01 -7.69 -0.54
CA GLY A 350 2.94 -8.46 -1.15
C GLY A 350 2.19 -9.24 -0.07
N GLN A 351 0.87 -9.39 -0.24
CA GLN A 351 0.00 -10.15 0.64
C GLN A 351 -0.86 -11.10 -0.17
N LEU A 352 -1.01 -12.31 0.34
CA LEU A 352 -1.95 -13.32 -0.12
C LEU A 352 -3.01 -13.50 0.94
N VAL A 353 -4.28 -13.27 0.61
CA VAL A 353 -5.41 -13.46 1.53
C VAL A 353 -6.29 -14.60 1.01
N TYR A 354 -6.48 -15.63 1.82
CA TYR A 354 -7.42 -16.71 1.57
C TYR A 354 -8.67 -16.52 2.41
N ALA A 355 -9.82 -16.36 1.76
CA ALA A 355 -11.12 -16.23 2.41
C ALA A 355 -11.59 -17.59 2.94
N VAL A 356 -11.64 -17.73 4.26
CA VAL A 356 -12.20 -18.94 4.90
C VAL A 356 -13.72 -18.90 4.84
N ASN A 357 -14.30 -17.71 5.05
CA ASN A 357 -15.71 -17.42 4.88
C ASN A 357 -15.91 -15.94 4.46
N ASP A 358 -17.15 -15.46 4.47
CA ASP A 358 -17.50 -14.12 3.98
C ASP A 358 -16.89 -12.98 4.80
N HIS A 359 -16.46 -13.27 6.04
CA HIS A 359 -15.97 -12.27 6.98
C HIS A 359 -14.52 -12.49 7.43
N ILE A 360 -14.04 -13.72 7.40
CA ILE A 360 -12.73 -14.14 7.92
C ILE A 360 -11.87 -14.62 6.77
N GLY A 361 -10.71 -14.00 6.62
CA GLY A 361 -9.61 -14.48 5.79
C GLY A 361 -8.39 -14.80 6.63
N VAL A 362 -7.58 -15.75 6.18
CA VAL A 362 -6.21 -15.92 6.65
C VAL A 362 -5.27 -15.34 5.61
N PHE A 363 -4.18 -14.72 6.04
CA PHE A 363 -3.24 -14.14 5.10
C PHE A 363 -1.79 -14.41 5.46
N GLY A 364 -0.96 -14.46 4.43
CA GLY A 364 0.49 -14.38 4.53
C GLY A 364 0.98 -13.15 3.79
N GLN A 365 1.93 -12.42 4.36
CA GLN A 365 2.54 -11.27 3.71
C GLN A 365 4.05 -11.27 3.86
N ALA A 366 4.72 -10.79 2.82
CA ALA A 366 6.16 -10.51 2.82
C ALA A 366 6.35 -9.02 2.61
N ARG A 367 7.21 -8.39 3.42
CA ARG A 367 7.43 -6.95 3.38
C ARG A 367 8.90 -6.61 3.45
N TRP A 368 9.27 -5.60 2.68
CA TRP A 368 10.53 -4.91 2.74
C TRP A 368 10.33 -3.49 3.26
N SER A 369 11.24 -3.02 4.12
CA SER A 369 11.28 -1.61 4.53
C SER A 369 12.71 -1.08 4.63
N LYS A 370 12.88 0.21 4.36
CA LYS A 370 14.19 0.87 4.41
C LYS A 370 14.17 2.05 5.36
N ASN A 371 14.52 1.79 6.61
CA ASN A 371 14.42 2.80 7.66
C ASN A 371 15.73 3.56 7.83
N SER A 372 15.64 4.89 7.88
CA SER A 372 16.76 5.77 8.17
C SER A 372 16.60 6.39 9.55
N TYR A 373 17.68 6.44 10.32
CA TYR A 373 17.72 7.11 11.61
C TYR A 373 19.12 7.68 11.88
N THR A 374 19.20 8.69 12.74
CA THR A 374 20.46 9.34 13.12
C THR A 374 20.86 8.92 14.52
N GLN A 375 22.05 8.32 14.65
CA GLN A 375 22.60 7.82 15.91
C GLN A 375 23.67 8.77 16.45
N ASN A 376 23.43 9.37 17.62
CA ASN A 376 24.43 10.17 18.33
C ASN A 376 25.14 9.32 19.39
N PHE A 377 26.46 9.45 19.47
CA PHE A 377 27.35 8.77 20.41
C PHE A 377 27.76 9.70 21.55
N LEU A 378 28.21 9.13 22.67
CA LEU A 378 28.65 9.89 23.86
C LEU A 378 29.85 10.82 23.57
N HIS A 379 30.67 10.51 22.57
CA HIS A 379 31.82 11.32 22.14
C HIS A 379 31.45 12.45 21.15
N GLY A 380 30.18 12.87 21.11
CA GLY A 380 29.72 14.01 20.28
C GLY A 380 29.59 13.74 18.78
N THR A 381 29.98 12.55 18.30
CA THR A 381 29.83 12.17 16.89
C THR A 381 28.41 11.69 16.59
N SER A 382 27.93 11.97 15.36
CA SER A 382 26.63 11.53 14.86
C SER A 382 26.81 10.70 13.59
N SER A 383 26.14 9.55 13.51
CA SER A 383 26.19 8.66 12.34
C SER A 383 24.79 8.39 11.82
N LYS A 384 24.60 8.60 10.51
CA LYS A 384 23.34 8.27 9.83
C LYS A 384 23.32 6.78 9.52
N ARG A 385 22.39 6.05 10.14
CA ARG A 385 22.23 4.61 9.95
C ARG A 385 21.03 4.31 9.05
N ARG A 386 21.13 3.20 8.31
CA ARG A 386 20.09 2.68 7.42
C ARG A 386 19.87 1.21 7.71
N MET A 387 18.66 0.86 8.12
CA MET A 387 18.18 -0.51 8.24
C MET A 387 17.53 -0.94 6.92
N GLN A 388 17.71 -2.20 6.54
CA GLN A 388 17.03 -2.83 5.41
C GLN A 388 16.30 -4.05 5.94
N ASN A 389 15.03 -3.87 6.28
CA ASN A 389 14.25 -4.89 6.93
C ASN A 389 13.53 -5.75 5.91
N LEU A 390 13.51 -7.06 6.16
CA LEU A 390 12.66 -8.02 5.46
C LEU A 390 11.85 -8.78 6.50
N SER A 391 10.54 -8.89 6.28
CA SER A 391 9.63 -9.63 7.15
C SER A 391 8.76 -10.61 6.39
N ILE A 392 8.42 -11.70 7.07
CA ILE A 392 7.40 -12.68 6.67
C ILE A 392 6.44 -12.80 7.84
N GLU A 393 5.17 -12.58 7.57
CA GLU A 393 4.12 -12.43 8.57
C GLU A 393 2.88 -13.20 8.15
N MET A 394 2.18 -13.76 9.12
CA MET A 394 0.92 -14.45 8.93
C MET A 394 -0.12 -13.92 9.90
N GLY A 395 -1.36 -13.85 9.47
CA GLY A 395 -2.41 -13.25 10.27
C GLY A 395 -3.81 -13.62 9.83
N VAL A 396 -4.76 -13.05 10.55
CA VAL A 396 -6.19 -13.18 10.28
C VAL A 396 -6.71 -11.81 9.87
N GLN A 397 -7.47 -11.77 8.79
CA GLN A 397 -8.19 -10.61 8.31
C GLN A 397 -9.67 -10.77 8.64
N TYR A 398 -10.27 -9.74 9.22
CA TYR A 398 -11.71 -9.61 9.34
C TYR A 398 -12.20 -8.52 8.40
N ARG A 399 -13.02 -8.85 7.40
CA ARG A 399 -13.41 -7.94 6.32
C ARG A 399 -14.89 -8.03 6.02
N ARG A 400 -15.52 -6.90 5.72
CA ARG A 400 -16.87 -6.85 5.12
C ARG A 400 -16.79 -7.01 3.61
N ARG A 401 -17.09 -8.22 3.12
CA ARG A 401 -17.21 -8.53 1.68
C ARG A 401 -18.60 -8.15 1.16
N GLU A 402 -18.70 -7.92 -0.13
CA GLU A 402 -19.82 -7.20 -0.77
C GLU A 402 -21.09 -8.05 -0.96
N GLU A 403 -21.00 -9.37 -0.82
CA GLU A 403 -22.15 -10.26 -0.97
C GLU A 403 -22.76 -10.61 0.39
N CYS A 404 -24.07 -10.43 0.49
CA CYS A 404 -24.93 -10.75 1.64
C CYS A 404 -24.99 -9.72 2.78
N ILE A 405 -25.38 -8.46 2.46
CA ILE A 405 -26.17 -7.69 3.44
C ILE A 405 -27.60 -8.21 3.39
N THR A 406 -27.84 -9.37 4.02
CA THR A 406 -29.18 -9.66 4.51
C THR A 406 -29.44 -8.59 5.57
N ARG A 407 -30.36 -7.66 5.29
CA ARG A 407 -30.78 -6.58 6.19
C ARG A 407 -31.42 -7.16 7.47
N HIS A 408 -30.64 -7.72 8.38
CA HIS A 408 -31.02 -7.74 9.78
C HIS A 408 -30.51 -6.42 10.37
N GLN A 409 -31.33 -5.38 10.22
CA GLN A 409 -31.08 -4.11 10.90
C GLN A 409 -31.34 -4.35 12.38
N TYR A 410 -30.33 -4.83 13.09
CA TYR A 410 -30.38 -4.87 14.55
C TYR A 410 -30.57 -3.44 15.06
N LEU A 411 -31.67 -3.25 15.80
CA LEU A 411 -31.91 -2.02 16.55
C LEU A 411 -30.87 -1.98 17.67
N PHE A 412 -30.28 -0.81 17.85
CA PHE A 412 -29.30 -0.61 18.90
C PHE A 412 -30.01 -0.05 20.12
N GLU A 413 -29.82 -0.73 21.24
CA GLU A 413 -30.27 -0.26 22.55
C GLU A 413 -29.05 0.19 23.36
N PRO A 414 -29.05 1.42 23.88
CA PRO A 414 -27.99 1.87 24.78
C PRO A 414 -27.94 1.02 26.04
N TYR A 415 -26.76 0.53 26.38
CA TYR A 415 -26.53 -0.27 27.59
C TYR A 415 -25.36 0.28 28.39
N ASN A 416 -25.36 -0.05 29.68
CA ASN A 416 -24.23 0.22 30.56
C ASN A 416 -23.41 -1.06 30.72
N PHE A 417 -22.16 -0.90 31.11
CA PHE A 417 -21.30 -2.03 31.39
C PHE A 417 -20.38 -1.74 32.54
N VAL A 418 -20.05 -2.79 33.29
CA VAL A 418 -19.02 -2.78 34.31
C VAL A 418 -17.88 -3.67 33.84
N SER A 419 -16.65 -3.15 33.90
CA SER A 419 -15.43 -3.87 33.55
C SER A 419 -14.61 -4.08 34.81
N VAL A 420 -14.19 -5.33 35.06
CA VAL A 420 -13.21 -5.65 36.10
C VAL A 420 -12.04 -6.35 35.44
N GLY A 421 -10.83 -5.82 35.60
CA GLY A 421 -9.65 -6.36 34.96
C GLY A 421 -8.44 -6.38 35.90
N MET A 422 -7.57 -7.36 35.68
CA MET A 422 -6.25 -7.43 36.31
C MET A 422 -5.20 -7.68 35.25
N GLY A 423 -3.99 -7.21 35.50
CA GLY A 423 -2.96 -7.34 34.50
C GLY A 423 -1.58 -6.95 34.96
N ALA A 424 -0.70 -6.93 33.98
CA ALA A 424 0.71 -6.65 34.15
C ALA A 424 1.05 -5.30 33.52
N ASN A 425 1.86 -4.51 34.21
CA ASN A 425 2.38 -3.25 33.70
C ASN A 425 3.91 -3.26 33.71
N TYR A 426 4.51 -2.47 32.82
CA TYR A 426 5.94 -2.32 32.76
C TYR A 426 6.34 -0.84 32.64
N PRO A 427 6.70 -0.18 33.75
CA PRO A 427 7.23 1.19 33.70
C PRO A 427 8.56 1.20 32.95
N MET A 428 8.61 1.75 31.73
CA MET A 428 9.80 1.61 30.87
C MET A 428 11.03 2.24 31.53
N ARG A 429 12.13 1.48 31.61
CA ARG A 429 13.38 1.91 32.28
C ARG A 429 14.59 2.00 31.38
N THR A 430 15.61 2.71 31.87
CA THR A 430 16.95 2.71 31.28
C THR A 430 17.78 1.60 31.92
N GLY A 431 17.99 0.47 31.24
CA GLY A 431 19.01 -0.51 31.67
C GLY A 431 18.54 -1.95 31.88
N ASP A 432 17.24 -2.24 31.85
CA ASP A 432 16.74 -3.63 31.91
C ASP A 432 16.95 -4.31 30.56
N GLN A 433 18.06 -5.05 30.46
CA GLN A 433 18.62 -5.54 29.20
C GLN A 433 18.35 -7.03 28.94
N GLN A 434 17.71 -7.74 29.87
CA GLN A 434 17.37 -9.17 29.77
C GLN A 434 15.89 -9.43 30.14
N LEU A 435 15.23 -10.37 29.45
CA LEU A 435 13.83 -10.76 29.73
C LEU A 435 13.65 -11.17 31.21
N LYS A 436 14.65 -11.83 31.80
CA LYS A 436 14.68 -12.17 33.25
C LYS A 436 14.70 -10.93 34.16
N ALA A 437 15.31 -9.82 33.76
CA ALA A 437 15.30 -8.57 34.52
C ALA A 437 13.98 -7.81 34.33
N MET A 438 13.42 -7.83 33.11
CA MET A 438 12.09 -7.28 32.82
C MET A 438 11.00 -7.98 33.64
N MET A 439 11.07 -9.31 33.75
CA MET A 439 10.15 -10.13 34.56
C MET A 439 10.21 -9.80 36.06
N LYS A 440 11.37 -9.36 36.58
CA LYS A 440 11.52 -8.91 37.98
C LYS A 440 10.91 -7.53 38.24
N HIS A 441 10.58 -6.79 37.20
CA HIS A 441 10.06 -5.43 37.25
C HIS A 441 8.66 -5.30 36.63
N LEU A 442 8.01 -6.45 36.34
CA LEU A 442 6.59 -6.50 36.03
C LEU A 442 5.82 -6.06 37.27
N GLY A 443 5.12 -4.95 37.12
CA GLY A 443 4.12 -4.53 38.08
C GLY A 443 2.80 -5.25 37.82
N GLN A 444 1.93 -5.19 38.82
CA GLN A 444 0.56 -5.68 38.72
C GLN A 444 -0.39 -4.50 38.76
N GLN A 445 -1.55 -4.63 38.13
CA GLN A 445 -2.61 -3.65 38.26
C GLN A 445 -3.97 -4.32 38.27
N PHE A 446 -4.89 -3.69 38.99
CA PHE A 446 -6.28 -4.07 39.09
C PHE A 446 -7.13 -2.83 38.86
N TYR A 447 -8.16 -2.96 38.04
CA TYR A 447 -9.08 -1.85 37.78
C TYR A 447 -10.53 -2.29 37.80
N VAL A 448 -11.39 -1.35 38.20
CA VAL A 448 -12.84 -1.44 38.10
C VAL A 448 -13.33 -0.22 37.34
N GLY A 449 -14.08 -0.44 36.28
CA GLY A 449 -14.63 0.59 35.41
C GLY A 449 -16.12 0.47 35.23
N TYR A 450 -16.77 1.61 35.05
CA TYR A 450 -18.15 1.73 34.63
C TYR A 450 -18.18 2.49 33.30
N GLY A 451 -18.90 1.96 32.33
CA GLY A 451 -19.05 2.60 31.03
C GLY A 451 -20.48 2.54 30.50
N ARG A 452 -20.73 3.38 29.50
CA ARG A 452 -22.00 3.44 28.80
C ARG A 452 -21.75 3.47 27.30
N ARG A 453 -22.48 2.62 26.58
CA ARG A 453 -22.54 2.64 25.12
C ARG A 453 -23.82 3.35 24.70
N TRP A 454 -23.69 4.47 24.00
CA TRP A 454 -24.85 5.27 23.56
C TRP A 454 -25.10 5.19 22.06
N SER A 455 -24.17 4.61 21.30
CA SER A 455 -24.35 4.38 19.87
C SER A 455 -23.86 3.01 19.45
N LYS A 456 -24.19 2.62 18.21
CA LYS A 456 -23.67 1.41 17.56
C LYS A 456 -22.15 1.33 17.55
N TYR A 457 -21.42 2.44 17.71
CA TYR A 457 -19.97 2.49 17.56
C TYR A 457 -19.24 3.05 18.78
N SER A 458 -19.92 3.82 19.62
CA SER A 458 -19.26 4.68 20.61
C SER A 458 -19.68 4.34 22.03
N SER A 459 -18.69 4.23 22.91
CA SER A 459 -18.88 4.16 24.34
C SER A 459 -17.86 5.02 25.09
N ALA A 460 -18.16 5.30 26.35
CA ALA A 460 -17.24 5.96 27.27
C ALA A 460 -17.19 5.15 28.57
N ARG A 461 -16.02 5.13 29.19
CA ARG A 461 -15.77 4.41 30.43
C ARG A 461 -14.99 5.29 31.41
N GLY A 462 -15.51 5.45 32.61
CA GLY A 462 -14.74 5.92 33.76
C GLY A 462 -14.23 4.73 34.56
N TYR A 463 -13.00 4.78 35.07
CA TYR A 463 -12.46 3.69 35.88
C TYR A 463 -11.51 4.18 36.97
N ILE A 464 -11.41 3.35 37.99
CA ILE A 464 -10.40 3.47 39.04
C ILE A 464 -9.44 2.29 38.93
N GLU A 465 -8.16 2.53 39.12
CA GLU A 465 -7.13 1.51 39.05
C GLU A 465 -6.18 1.64 40.24
N MET A 466 -5.86 0.49 40.83
CA MET A 466 -4.80 0.33 41.81
C MET A 466 -3.68 -0.46 41.15
N ALA A 467 -2.47 0.08 41.15
CA ALA A 467 -1.33 -0.58 40.56
C ALA A 467 -0.18 -0.74 41.56
N HIS A 468 0.73 -1.63 41.23
CA HIS A 468 1.99 -1.86 41.91
C HIS A 468 3.11 -1.70 40.89
N TYR A 469 3.96 -0.69 41.08
CA TYR A 469 5.11 -0.41 40.21
C TYR A 469 6.42 -0.70 40.96
N PRO A 470 7.05 -1.87 40.77
CA PRO A 470 8.33 -2.20 41.42
C PRO A 470 9.49 -1.46 40.74
N TYR A 471 10.26 -0.64 41.46
CA TYR A 471 11.34 0.18 40.88
C TYR A 471 12.76 -0.04 41.39
N SER A 472 12.94 -0.83 42.44
CA SER A 472 14.22 -1.42 42.84
C SER A 472 13.95 -2.73 43.60
N VAL A 473 14.99 -3.51 43.91
CA VAL A 473 14.91 -4.82 44.60
C VAL A 473 14.10 -4.75 45.91
N SER A 474 14.02 -3.58 46.55
CA SER A 474 13.26 -3.33 47.79
C SER A 474 12.36 -2.10 47.75
N LYS A 475 12.16 -1.47 46.58
CA LYS A 475 11.38 -0.23 46.48
C LYS A 475 10.22 -0.37 45.51
N HIS A 476 9.04 -0.01 45.99
CA HIS A 476 7.76 -0.16 45.30
C HIS A 476 6.98 1.15 45.38
N VAL A 477 6.15 1.41 44.37
CA VAL A 477 5.14 2.46 44.46
C VAL A 477 3.78 1.84 44.20
N TYR A 478 2.77 2.30 44.91
CA TYR A 478 1.38 1.88 44.75
C TYR A 478 0.54 3.06 44.25
N PRO A 479 0.51 3.31 42.94
CA PRO A 479 -0.32 4.38 42.40
C PRO A 479 -1.81 4.04 42.44
N PHE A 480 -2.58 5.09 42.63
CA PHE A 480 -4.02 5.11 42.41
C PHE A 480 -4.31 5.97 41.18
N THR A 481 -5.01 5.42 40.19
CA THR A 481 -5.32 6.10 38.93
C THR A 481 -6.83 6.27 38.78
N LEU A 482 -7.24 7.48 38.42
CA LEU A 482 -8.57 7.80 37.89
C LEU A 482 -8.45 7.99 36.37
N GLY A 483 -9.22 7.25 35.59
CA GLY A 483 -9.17 7.30 34.14
C GLY A 483 -10.54 7.48 33.49
N ALA A 484 -10.53 8.12 32.32
CA ALA A 484 -11.69 8.25 31.46
C ALA A 484 -11.31 7.92 30.02
N ASP A 485 -11.94 6.91 29.45
CA ASP A 485 -11.72 6.40 28.11
C ASP A 485 -12.92 6.66 27.20
N TYR A 486 -12.63 6.97 25.95
CA TYR A 486 -13.55 6.85 24.83
C TYR A 486 -13.20 5.59 24.05
N LEU A 487 -14.18 4.70 23.85
CA LEU A 487 -14.01 3.46 23.11
C LEU A 487 -14.84 3.49 21.82
N VAL A 488 -14.25 2.95 20.77
CA VAL A 488 -14.85 2.84 19.45
C VAL A 488 -14.86 1.37 19.03
N ASP A 489 -16.05 0.81 18.79
CA ASP A 489 -16.21 -0.56 18.32
C ASP A 489 -15.83 -0.69 16.85
N LEU A 490 -14.59 -1.12 16.64
CA LEU A 490 -13.99 -1.35 15.33
C LEU A 490 -14.68 -2.51 14.61
N SER A 491 -15.10 -3.56 15.34
CA SER A 491 -15.79 -4.71 14.73
C SER A 491 -17.14 -4.33 14.12
N THR A 492 -17.89 -3.48 14.81
CA THR A 492 -19.16 -2.93 14.33
C THR A 492 -18.95 -1.95 13.17
N LEU A 493 -17.85 -1.18 13.18
CA LEU A 493 -17.47 -0.36 12.03
C LEU A 493 -17.15 -1.21 10.79
N ALA A 494 -16.50 -2.38 10.93
CA ALA A 494 -16.29 -3.29 9.80
C ALA A 494 -17.58 -3.94 9.34
N ALA A 495 -18.24 -4.70 10.22
CA ALA A 495 -19.21 -5.71 9.80
C ALA A 495 -20.61 -5.44 10.34
N ALA A 496 -20.99 -4.16 10.43
CA ALA A 496 -22.26 -3.68 10.96
C ALA A 496 -22.52 -4.11 12.42
N TYR A 497 -23.51 -3.46 13.03
CA TYR A 497 -23.87 -3.79 14.40
C TYR A 497 -24.54 -5.17 14.41
N ASN A 498 -23.96 -6.09 15.19
CA ASN A 498 -24.52 -7.40 15.44
C ASN A 498 -24.42 -7.65 16.96
N PRO A 499 -25.54 -7.64 17.70
CA PRO A 499 -25.53 -7.88 19.14
C PRO A 499 -25.11 -9.32 19.47
N GLU A 500 -25.27 -10.26 18.52
CA GLU A 500 -24.93 -11.67 18.72
C GLU A 500 -23.44 -11.98 18.51
N ARG A 501 -22.65 -10.98 18.12
CA ARG A 501 -21.24 -11.12 17.76
C ARG A 501 -20.43 -11.69 18.93
N ILE A 502 -19.80 -12.84 18.70
CA ILE A 502 -19.00 -13.54 19.70
C ILE A 502 -17.68 -12.81 20.00
N PHE A 503 -17.07 -12.16 19.01
CA PHE A 503 -15.80 -11.46 19.19
C PHE A 503 -15.86 -10.01 18.72
N THR A 504 -15.52 -9.08 19.59
CA THR A 504 -15.47 -7.63 19.32
C THR A 504 -14.06 -7.09 19.61
N VAL A 505 -13.67 -6.09 18.82
CA VAL A 505 -12.44 -5.31 19.03
C VAL A 505 -12.84 -3.85 19.13
N GLU A 506 -12.45 -3.21 20.23
CA GLU A 506 -12.67 -1.79 20.49
C GLU A 506 -11.33 -1.07 20.56
N GLY A 507 -11.21 0.06 19.85
CA GLY A 507 -10.10 0.98 20.04
C GLY A 507 -10.41 1.93 21.19
N LEU A 508 -9.45 2.17 22.08
CA LEU A 508 -9.63 3.08 23.22
C LEU A 508 -8.60 4.22 23.20
N ALA A 509 -9.05 5.40 23.60
CA ALA A 509 -8.21 6.55 23.88
C ALA A 509 -8.76 7.30 25.09
N GLY A 510 -7.89 7.72 26.01
CA GLY A 510 -8.32 8.28 27.28
C GLY A 510 -7.33 9.22 27.94
N ILE A 511 -7.82 9.89 28.97
CA ILE A 511 -7.05 10.73 29.87
C ILE A 511 -7.03 10.10 31.25
N LEU A 512 -5.96 10.36 32.00
CA LEU A 512 -5.78 9.77 33.32
C LEU A 512 -5.04 10.70 34.28
N TYR A 513 -5.42 10.58 35.54
CA TYR A 513 -4.79 11.19 36.69
C TYR A 513 -4.30 10.09 37.62
N THR A 514 -3.02 10.08 37.95
CA THR A 514 -2.39 9.05 38.78
C THR A 514 -1.70 9.69 39.98
N HIS A 515 -2.12 9.31 41.19
CA HIS A 515 -1.52 9.74 42.45
C HIS A 515 -0.63 8.64 43.02
N HIS A 516 0.60 8.98 43.38
CA HIS A 516 1.58 8.07 43.96
C HIS A 516 1.62 8.23 45.48
N GLY A 517 0.89 7.41 46.23
CA GLY A 517 0.78 7.55 47.69
C GLY A 517 2.13 7.51 48.44
N THR A 518 3.06 6.66 47.99
CA THR A 518 4.41 6.55 48.60
C THR A 518 5.36 7.69 48.19
N ALA A 519 5.15 8.30 47.03
CA ALA A 519 6.03 9.34 46.49
C ALA A 519 5.45 10.76 46.64
N GLN A 520 4.20 10.88 47.10
CA GLN A 520 3.43 12.12 47.22
C GLN A 520 3.50 12.97 45.93
N LYS A 521 3.25 12.32 44.80
CA LYS A 521 3.33 12.94 43.47
C LYS A 521 2.12 12.62 42.62
N ASP A 522 1.67 13.63 41.90
CA ASP A 522 0.58 13.56 40.95
C ASP A 522 1.09 13.57 39.51
N TYR A 523 0.47 12.75 38.68
CA TYR A 523 0.80 12.65 37.28
C TYR A 523 -0.47 12.73 36.43
N PHE A 524 -0.40 13.55 35.39
CA PHE A 524 -1.41 13.58 34.34
C PHE A 524 -0.86 12.89 33.10
N GLY A 525 -1.70 12.08 32.47
CA GLY A 525 -1.32 11.31 31.30
C GLY A 525 -2.45 11.11 30.32
N VAL A 526 -2.07 10.52 29.19
CA VAL A 526 -2.98 10.07 28.14
C VAL A 526 -2.72 8.60 27.88
N GLN A 527 -3.72 7.89 27.38
CA GLN A 527 -3.60 6.50 27.00
C GLN A 527 -4.27 6.21 25.66
N ALA A 528 -3.75 5.23 24.96
CA ALA A 528 -4.36 4.67 23.77
C ALA A 528 -4.05 3.17 23.69
N GLY A 529 -5.00 2.40 23.17
CA GLY A 529 -4.86 0.95 23.11
C GLY A 529 -6.01 0.27 22.41
N LEU A 530 -6.07 -1.05 22.59
CA LEU A 530 -7.10 -1.92 22.07
C LEU A 530 -7.69 -2.75 23.20
N LYS A 531 -8.96 -3.11 23.00
CA LYS A 531 -9.72 -4.02 23.87
C LYS A 531 -10.38 -5.08 23.00
N GLU A 532 -9.92 -6.31 23.09
CA GLU A 532 -10.55 -7.47 22.47
C GLU A 532 -11.52 -8.12 23.46
N THR A 533 -12.77 -8.37 23.08
CA THR A 533 -13.75 -9.02 23.95
C THR A 533 -14.35 -10.24 23.27
N VAL A 534 -14.36 -11.36 23.99
CA VAL A 534 -15.11 -12.58 23.67
C VAL A 534 -16.39 -12.58 24.50
N ARG A 535 -17.54 -12.51 23.84
CA ARG A 535 -18.87 -12.63 24.44
C ARG A 535 -19.11 -14.07 24.87
N ILE A 536 -19.45 -14.28 26.13
CA ILE A 536 -19.82 -15.60 26.69
C ILE A 536 -21.34 -15.79 26.58
N ASN A 537 -22.10 -14.76 26.97
CA ASN A 537 -23.55 -14.71 26.85
C ASN A 537 -24.00 -13.23 26.73
N ASP A 538 -25.30 -12.97 26.79
CA ASP A 538 -25.84 -11.62 26.58
C ASP A 538 -25.43 -10.62 27.68
N GLN A 539 -25.05 -11.11 28.87
CA GLN A 539 -24.66 -10.27 30.00
C GLN A 539 -23.15 -10.26 30.25
N TRP A 540 -22.40 -11.29 29.83
CA TRP A 540 -21.01 -11.46 30.21
C TRP A 540 -20.08 -11.60 29.00
N GLY A 541 -18.92 -10.94 29.07
CA GLY A 541 -17.82 -11.13 28.14
C GLY A 541 -16.47 -11.14 28.85
N VAL A 542 -15.50 -11.87 28.32
CA VAL A 542 -14.10 -11.83 28.77
C VAL A 542 -13.33 -10.94 27.80
N PHE A 543 -12.46 -10.09 28.32
CA PHE A 543 -11.67 -9.20 27.49
C PHE A 543 -10.16 -9.30 27.74
N ALA A 544 -9.39 -8.96 26.72
CA ALA A 544 -8.01 -8.57 26.79
C ALA A 544 -7.88 -7.09 26.44
N GLU A 545 -6.97 -6.38 27.11
CA GLU A 545 -6.66 -4.99 26.82
C GLU A 545 -5.16 -4.79 26.72
N GLU A 546 -4.73 -4.11 25.67
CA GLU A 546 -3.34 -3.76 25.42
C GLU A 546 -3.23 -2.25 25.26
N VAL A 547 -2.55 -1.58 26.19
CA VAL A 547 -2.59 -0.12 26.28
C VAL A 547 -1.21 0.45 26.52
N LEU A 548 -0.93 1.57 25.87
CA LEU A 548 0.24 2.38 26.12
C LEU A 548 -0.17 3.69 26.80
N ARG A 549 0.36 3.94 28.01
CA ARG A 549 0.20 5.22 28.71
C ARG A 549 1.41 6.12 28.50
N GLY A 550 1.15 7.42 28.34
CA GLY A 550 2.16 8.47 28.35
C GLY A 550 1.90 9.46 29.48
N TYR A 551 2.92 9.70 30.31
CA TYR A 551 2.87 10.63 31.43
C TYR A 551 3.86 11.78 31.25
N LYS A 552 3.48 12.98 31.69
CA LYS A 552 4.42 14.10 31.82
C LYS A 552 5.27 13.91 33.09
N GLY A 553 6.59 13.79 32.94
CA GLY A 553 7.53 13.48 34.02
C GLY A 553 7.85 11.99 34.13
N ALA A 554 8.77 11.64 35.03
CA ALA A 554 9.14 10.25 35.30
C ALA A 554 8.12 9.61 36.27
N ILE A 555 7.30 8.69 35.77
CA ILE A 555 6.24 8.04 36.58
C ILE A 555 6.82 7.23 37.75
N THR A 556 8.03 6.70 37.63
CA THR A 556 8.78 6.17 38.78
C THR A 556 10.19 6.76 38.78
N PRO A 557 10.91 6.79 39.93
CA PRO A 557 12.28 7.29 39.97
C PRO A 557 13.26 6.63 38.98
N GLY A 558 12.97 5.39 38.55
CA GLY A 558 13.72 4.67 37.51
C GLY A 558 13.10 4.69 36.11
N ALA A 559 11.94 5.34 35.94
CA ALA A 559 11.28 5.44 34.64
C ALA A 559 12.07 6.34 33.70
N ARG A 560 12.21 5.91 32.46
CA ARG A 560 12.87 6.67 31.43
C ARG A 560 11.96 7.77 30.94
N THR A 561 12.49 8.99 30.90
CA THR A 561 11.86 10.10 30.19
C THR A 561 12.37 10.18 28.75
N LEU A 562 11.44 10.27 27.81
CA LEU A 562 11.63 10.44 26.39
C LEU A 562 11.37 11.91 26.06
N THR A 563 12.18 12.49 25.17
CA THR A 563 12.20 13.92 24.77
C THR A 563 12.65 14.92 25.85
N GLU A 564 13.02 16.13 25.41
CA GLU A 564 13.40 17.27 26.28
C GLU A 564 12.28 17.71 27.23
N LYS A 565 11.02 17.39 26.89
CA LYS A 565 9.83 17.65 27.71
C LYS A 565 9.56 16.61 28.80
N GLY A 566 10.37 15.54 28.87
CA GLY A 566 10.38 14.62 30.01
C GLY A 566 9.21 13.64 30.08
N ILE A 567 8.77 13.03 28.97
CA ILE A 567 7.59 12.13 28.94
C ILE A 567 7.99 10.68 29.28
N SER A 568 7.34 10.02 30.24
CA SER A 568 7.54 8.58 30.47
C SER A 568 6.43 7.74 29.86
N LEU A 569 6.77 6.53 29.41
CA LEU A 569 5.83 5.57 28.83
C LEU A 569 5.66 4.36 29.74
N LEU A 570 4.43 3.85 29.79
CA LEU A 570 4.04 2.67 30.57
C LEU A 570 3.07 1.81 29.75
N PRO A 571 3.57 0.78 29.04
CA PRO A 571 2.71 -0.25 28.48
C PRO A 571 2.13 -1.14 29.59
N TYR A 572 0.91 -1.61 29.39
CA TYR A 572 0.28 -2.65 30.19
C TYR A 572 -0.60 -3.56 29.33
N ALA A 573 -0.84 -4.76 29.87
CA ALA A 573 -1.82 -5.69 29.33
C ALA A 573 -2.73 -6.19 30.47
N ASN A 574 -4.05 -6.14 30.28
CA ASN A 574 -5.05 -6.63 31.23
C ASN A 574 -5.87 -7.77 30.64
N LEU A 575 -6.31 -8.67 31.50
CA LEU A 575 -7.39 -9.61 31.23
C LEU A 575 -8.52 -9.36 32.23
N GLY A 576 -9.76 -9.48 31.79
CA GLY A 576 -10.88 -9.17 32.66
C GLY A 576 -12.23 -9.64 32.14
N VAL A 577 -13.28 -9.22 32.85
CA VAL A 577 -14.67 -9.53 32.54
C VAL A 577 -15.49 -8.24 32.43
N ASN A 578 -16.38 -8.21 31.45
CA ASN A 578 -17.43 -7.21 31.32
C ASN A 578 -18.77 -7.82 31.72
N LEU A 579 -19.56 -7.06 32.47
CA LEU A 579 -20.98 -7.29 32.73
C LEU A 579 -21.78 -6.19 32.01
N TYR A 580 -22.74 -6.57 31.19
CA TYR A 580 -23.62 -5.70 30.38
C TYR A 580 -25.04 -5.68 30.96
N PHE A 581 -25.67 -4.50 31.06
CA PHE A 581 -27.04 -4.33 31.56
C PHE A 581 -27.73 -3.02 31.13
#